data_AF-A0A7K5S5D2-F1
#
_entry.id   AF-A0A7K5S5D2-F1
#
_cell.length_a   1.000
_cell.length_b   1.000
_cell.length_c   1.000
_cell.angle_alpha   90.00
_cell.angle_beta   90.00
_cell.angle_gamma   90.00
#
_symmetry.space_group_name_H-M   'P 1'
#
loop_
_entity.id
_entity.type
_entity.pdbx_description
1 polymer ?
#
loop_
_entity_poly.entity_id
_entity_poly.type
_entity_poly.pdbx_seq_one_letter_code
_entity_poly.pdbx_strand_id
1 'polypeptide(L)'
;KFQEKLQEIQRRFTRLPDQPLLLWLYECWFAGANVDVFLNSYEARQLGSLSRDENIDREIGRRTGTLSLWRRLVSSVRFAYTADEVITYRDRWDTKLEGVQYLTELTMVDILYENTRNIVFLDDPDEAYCTWRIWQAFKKSASPFYAKALSSVTWNGDLKVLKLKAYIWDYRPKPSSLPQDSYVEIQPKERAASSADPCSICHEELSRNTCELECGHEFHRECIRTWLQEHSSTCPICRDFAVFPTDTPERPAWNNSKCYKAKAWRR
;
A
#
# COMPACT_ATOMS: atom_id res chain seq x y z
N LYS A 1 -13.54 11.91 29.89
CA LYS A 1 -14.14 12.36 28.60
C LYS A 1 -13.17 13.18 27.74
N PHE A 2 -12.79 14.41 28.12
CA PHE A 2 -11.91 15.24 27.26
C PHE A 2 -10.49 14.64 27.09
N GLN A 3 -9.84 14.24 28.20
CA GLN A 3 -8.50 13.64 28.16
C GLN A 3 -8.49 12.28 27.42
N GLU A 4 -9.54 11.46 27.59
CA GLU A 4 -9.70 10.20 26.87
C GLU A 4 -9.79 10.40 25.34
N LYS A 5 -10.54 11.43 24.89
CA LYS A 5 -10.61 11.81 23.47
C LYS A 5 -9.21 12.15 22.93
N LEU A 6 -8.43 12.94 23.67
CA LEU A 6 -7.08 13.31 23.25
C LEU A 6 -6.14 12.10 23.18
N GLN A 7 -6.19 11.22 24.17
CA GLN A 7 -5.40 9.98 24.19
C GLN A 7 -5.78 9.05 23.03
N GLU A 8 -7.05 8.95 22.67
CA GLU A 8 -7.49 8.17 21.52
C GLU A 8 -6.92 8.73 20.21
N ILE A 9 -6.98 10.05 20.03
CA ILE A 9 -6.41 10.72 18.85
C ILE A 9 -4.89 10.48 18.81
N GLN A 10 -4.18 10.68 19.92
CA GLN A 10 -2.73 10.40 19.98
C GLN A 10 -2.44 8.95 19.59
N ARG A 11 -3.16 7.98 20.15
CA ARG A 11 -2.96 6.57 19.82
C ARG A 11 -3.20 6.25 18.34
N ARG A 12 -4.18 6.91 17.71
CA ARG A 12 -4.57 6.67 16.31
C ARG A 12 -3.67 7.37 15.29
N PHE A 13 -3.16 8.56 15.62
CA PHE A 13 -2.55 9.45 14.64
C PHE A 13 -1.08 9.81 14.93
N THR A 14 -0.47 9.25 15.99
CA THR A 14 0.96 9.46 16.25
C THR A 14 1.83 8.74 15.21
N ARG A 15 2.75 9.48 14.62
CA ARG A 15 3.77 8.98 13.70
C ARG A 15 4.72 8.01 14.42
N LEU A 16 4.98 6.87 13.79
CA LEU A 16 5.96 5.92 14.30
C LEU A 16 7.39 6.47 14.14
N PRO A 17 8.36 6.04 14.98
CA PRO A 17 9.77 6.31 14.73
C PRO A 17 10.16 5.90 13.30
N ASP A 18 10.95 6.73 12.63
CA ASP A 18 11.49 6.50 11.26
C ASP A 18 10.45 6.31 10.15
N GLN A 19 9.16 6.45 10.45
CA GLN A 19 8.11 6.39 9.44
C GLN A 19 8.22 7.58 8.47
N PRO A 20 8.20 7.38 7.14
CA PRO A 20 8.19 8.48 6.19
C PRO A 20 7.00 9.43 6.41
N LEU A 21 7.23 10.73 6.29
CA LEU A 21 6.22 11.77 6.58
C LEU A 21 4.97 11.61 5.69
N LEU A 22 5.17 11.39 4.39
CA LEU A 22 4.07 11.22 3.43
C LEU A 22 3.24 9.96 3.68
N LEU A 23 3.91 8.87 4.08
CA LEU A 23 3.23 7.63 4.46
C LEU A 23 2.38 7.82 5.71
N TRP A 24 2.93 8.48 6.73
CA TRP A 24 2.17 8.80 7.94
C TRP A 24 0.94 9.66 7.65
N LEU A 25 1.06 10.69 6.80
CA LEU A 25 -0.09 11.50 6.41
C LEU A 25 -1.15 10.67 5.69
N TYR A 26 -0.75 9.83 4.74
CA TYR A 26 -1.66 8.92 4.05
C TYR A 26 -2.41 8.03 5.07
N GLU A 27 -1.71 7.44 6.04
CA GLU A 27 -2.35 6.65 7.10
C GLU A 27 -3.31 7.47 7.97
N CYS A 28 -2.98 8.71 8.31
CA CYS A 28 -3.89 9.61 9.01
C CYS A 28 -5.19 9.84 8.23
N TRP A 29 -5.11 10.01 6.91
CA TRP A 29 -6.31 10.12 6.07
C TRP A 29 -7.20 8.88 6.20
N PHE A 30 -6.65 7.69 5.97
CA PHE A 30 -7.39 6.42 6.06
C PHE A 30 -7.93 6.12 7.46
N ALA A 31 -7.25 6.61 8.49
CA ALA A 31 -7.70 6.52 9.86
C ALA A 31 -8.82 7.53 10.21
N GLY A 32 -9.32 8.30 9.23
CA GLY A 32 -10.48 9.18 9.39
C GLY A 32 -10.13 10.59 9.87
N ALA A 33 -8.88 11.06 9.74
CA ALA A 33 -8.49 12.41 10.18
C ALA A 33 -9.31 13.53 9.51
N ASN A 34 -9.89 13.27 8.34
CA ASN A 34 -10.71 14.20 7.57
C ASN A 34 -12.18 14.26 8.00
N VAL A 35 -12.75 13.14 8.45
CA VAL A 35 -14.19 13.00 8.74
C VAL A 35 -14.52 12.72 10.21
N ASP A 36 -13.65 12.05 10.96
CA ASP A 36 -13.95 11.59 12.32
C ASP A 36 -13.50 12.60 13.39
N VAL A 37 -12.47 13.40 13.09
CA VAL A 37 -11.78 14.20 14.09
C VAL A 37 -11.85 15.67 13.75
N PHE A 38 -12.71 16.40 14.46
CA PHE A 38 -12.78 17.86 14.42
C PHE A 38 -12.31 18.46 15.74
N LEU A 39 -11.43 19.45 15.62
CA LEU A 39 -10.79 20.10 16.75
C LEU A 39 -10.89 21.62 16.61
N ASN A 40 -11.33 22.27 17.66
CA ASN A 40 -11.14 23.71 17.81
C ASN A 40 -9.68 24.04 18.19
N SER A 41 -9.33 25.32 18.18
CA SER A 41 -7.97 25.78 18.46
C SER A 41 -7.45 25.39 19.84
N TYR A 42 -8.32 25.30 20.86
CA TYR A 42 -7.93 24.89 22.20
C TYR A 42 -7.61 23.39 22.23
N GLU A 43 -8.51 22.55 21.72
CA GLU A 43 -8.31 21.09 21.69
C GLU A 43 -7.05 20.72 20.89
N ALA A 44 -6.81 21.39 19.76
CA ALA A 44 -5.64 21.13 18.92
C ALA A 44 -4.32 21.40 19.65
N ARG A 45 -4.25 22.43 20.51
CA ARG A 45 -3.05 22.72 21.32
C ARG A 45 -2.79 21.69 22.42
N GLN A 46 -3.80 20.90 22.79
CA GLN A 46 -3.67 19.88 23.83
C GLN A 46 -3.25 18.50 23.28
N LEU A 47 -3.10 18.34 21.96
CA LEU A 47 -2.75 17.06 21.33
C LEU A 47 -1.31 16.60 21.60
N GLY A 48 -0.41 17.50 21.99
CA GLY A 48 1.02 17.18 22.12
C GLY A 48 1.68 16.83 20.78
N SER A 49 2.71 16.00 20.83
CA SER A 49 3.49 15.59 19.65
C SER A 49 2.80 14.45 18.91
N LEU A 50 2.22 14.72 17.74
CA LEU A 50 1.70 13.68 16.85
C LEU A 50 2.71 13.32 15.76
N SER A 51 3.35 14.34 15.17
CA SER A 51 4.24 14.17 14.02
C SER A 51 5.68 13.82 14.40
N ARG A 52 6.05 14.01 15.68
CA ARG A 52 7.44 13.97 16.17
C ARG A 52 8.31 15.03 15.50
N ASP A 53 7.69 16.12 15.08
CA ASP A 53 8.31 17.26 14.42
C ASP A 53 7.75 18.53 15.07
N GLU A 54 8.63 19.28 15.75
CA GLU A 54 8.24 20.46 16.52
C GLU A 54 7.60 21.55 15.64
N ASN A 55 8.00 21.68 14.38
CA ASN A 55 7.43 22.69 13.48
C ASN A 55 6.00 22.31 13.08
N ILE A 56 5.77 21.04 12.73
CA ILE A 56 4.44 20.54 12.40
C ILE A 56 3.54 20.60 13.65
N ASP A 57 3.98 20.04 14.79
CA ASP A 57 3.17 19.92 16.00
C ASP A 57 2.78 21.29 16.57
N ARG A 58 3.69 22.27 16.51
CA ARG A 58 3.41 23.66 16.90
C ARG A 58 2.35 24.30 16.00
N GLU A 59 2.38 24.01 14.70
CA GLU A 59 1.48 24.65 13.74
C GLU A 59 0.05 24.05 13.78
N ILE A 60 -0.09 22.77 14.15
CA ILE A 60 -1.40 22.11 14.33
C ILE A 60 -2.31 22.92 15.28
N GLY A 61 -1.73 23.42 16.37
CA GLY A 61 -2.43 24.20 17.41
C GLY A 61 -2.58 25.70 17.14
N ARG A 62 -1.84 26.25 16.16
CA ARG A 62 -1.87 27.69 15.83
C ARG A 62 -3.09 28.10 15.02
N ARG A 63 -3.60 27.22 14.16
CA ARG A 63 -4.78 27.52 13.34
C ARG A 63 -6.04 27.72 14.17
N THR A 64 -6.74 28.81 13.86
CA THR A 64 -7.99 29.20 14.52
C THR A 64 -9.20 28.49 13.91
N GLY A 65 -10.31 28.44 14.65
CA GLY A 65 -11.57 27.82 14.23
C GLY A 65 -11.61 26.31 14.48
N THR A 66 -12.74 25.69 14.11
CA THR A 66 -12.93 24.24 14.16
C THR A 66 -12.62 23.64 12.80
N LEU A 67 -11.58 22.82 12.73
CA LEU A 67 -11.11 22.18 11.51
C LEU A 67 -10.96 20.68 11.74
N SER A 68 -11.08 19.88 10.68
CA SER A 68 -10.69 18.48 10.76
C SER A 68 -9.21 18.34 11.06
N LEU A 69 -8.82 17.25 11.71
CA LEU A 69 -7.42 16.95 12.00
C LEU A 69 -6.60 16.92 10.70
N TRP A 70 -7.15 16.38 9.63
CA TRP A 70 -6.54 16.39 8.30
C TRP A 70 -6.17 17.80 7.82
N ARG A 71 -7.11 18.74 7.87
CA ARG A 71 -6.85 20.12 7.45
C ARG A 71 -5.75 20.77 8.27
N ARG A 72 -5.69 20.47 9.57
CA ARG A 72 -4.62 20.94 10.45
C ARG A 72 -3.27 20.32 10.05
N LEU A 73 -3.21 19.01 9.84
CA LEU A 73 -1.99 18.27 9.46
C LEU A 73 -1.42 18.76 8.13
N VAL A 74 -2.23 18.75 7.06
CA VAL A 74 -1.84 19.20 5.71
C VAL A 74 -1.31 20.63 5.75
N SER A 75 -2.01 21.51 6.46
CA SER A 75 -1.59 22.90 6.59
C SER A 75 -0.28 23.09 7.36
N SER A 76 -0.08 22.27 8.38
CA SER A 76 1.12 22.32 9.24
C SER A 76 2.34 21.80 8.50
N VAL A 77 2.17 20.74 7.71
CA VAL A 77 3.23 20.19 6.85
C VAL A 77 3.61 21.19 5.76
N ARG A 78 2.64 21.80 5.08
CA ARG A 78 2.89 22.86 4.08
C ARG A 78 3.59 24.09 4.65
N PHE A 79 3.45 24.34 5.95
CA PHE A 79 4.14 25.42 6.62
C PHE A 79 5.57 25.03 7.00
N ALA A 80 5.76 23.79 7.45
CA ALA A 80 7.05 23.29 7.93
C ALA A 80 8.01 22.89 6.79
N TYR A 81 7.50 22.55 5.62
CA TYR A 81 8.28 22.04 4.51
C TYR A 81 7.85 22.63 3.16
N THR A 82 8.80 22.71 2.24
CA THR A 82 8.57 22.92 0.80
C THR A 82 8.31 21.61 0.08
N ALA A 83 7.79 21.65 -1.14
CA ALA A 83 7.57 20.44 -1.94
C ALA A 83 8.86 19.62 -2.10
N ASP A 84 9.98 20.27 -2.38
CA ASP A 84 11.27 19.59 -2.61
C ASP A 84 11.81 18.91 -1.34
N GLU A 85 11.54 19.46 -0.15
CA GLU A 85 11.97 18.87 1.12
C GLU A 85 11.11 17.66 1.54
N VAL A 86 9.85 17.60 1.11
CA VAL A 86 8.93 16.49 1.43
C VAL A 86 9.12 15.31 0.47
N ILE A 87 9.53 15.56 -0.77
CA ILE A 87 9.70 14.51 -1.77
C ILE A 87 10.95 13.69 -1.45
N THR A 88 10.76 12.45 -1.02
CA THR A 88 11.76 11.41 -1.14
C THR A 88 11.79 10.97 -2.61
N TYR A 89 12.56 11.64 -3.46
CA TYR A 89 12.69 11.24 -4.86
C TYR A 89 13.23 9.81 -4.91
N ARG A 90 12.35 8.87 -5.28
CA ARG A 90 12.76 7.51 -5.59
C ARG A 90 13.32 7.51 -7.01
N ASP A 91 14.63 7.29 -7.12
CA ASP A 91 15.33 7.22 -8.40
C ASP A 91 14.80 6.11 -9.30
N ARG A 92 14.39 4.99 -8.69
CA ARG A 92 13.79 3.85 -9.38
C ARG A 92 12.88 3.03 -8.46
N TRP A 93 11.77 2.53 -8.99
CA TRP A 93 10.99 1.45 -8.39
C TRP A 93 11.02 0.22 -9.30
N ASP A 94 11.16 -0.97 -8.71
CA ASP A 94 11.29 -2.22 -9.44
C ASP A 94 10.32 -3.32 -8.98
N THR A 95 9.60 -3.11 -7.88
CA THR A 95 8.53 -3.99 -7.41
C THR A 95 7.17 -3.31 -7.45
N LYS A 96 6.11 -4.13 -7.42
CA LYS A 96 4.72 -3.65 -7.31
C LYS A 96 4.51 -2.80 -6.06
N LEU A 97 5.07 -3.23 -4.93
CA LEU A 97 4.91 -2.56 -3.64
C LEU A 97 5.56 -1.17 -3.68
N GLU A 98 6.78 -1.09 -4.20
CA GLU A 98 7.48 0.19 -4.38
C GLU A 98 6.76 1.11 -5.35
N GLY A 99 6.23 0.58 -6.45
CA GLY A 99 5.43 1.35 -7.41
C GLY A 99 4.17 1.94 -6.75
N VAL A 100 3.40 1.13 -6.03
CA VAL A 100 2.20 1.60 -5.33
C VAL A 100 2.55 2.64 -4.25
N GLN A 101 3.62 2.42 -3.50
CA GLN A 101 4.09 3.36 -2.50
C GLN A 101 4.52 4.69 -3.14
N TYR A 102 5.36 4.65 -4.17
CA TYR A 102 5.85 5.84 -4.84
C TYR A 102 4.71 6.64 -5.48
N LEU A 103 3.74 5.95 -6.10
CA LEU A 103 2.55 6.60 -6.63
C LEU A 103 1.74 7.30 -5.53
N THR A 104 1.65 6.70 -4.34
CA THR A 104 0.99 7.32 -3.18
C THR A 104 1.73 8.58 -2.73
N GLU A 105 3.06 8.51 -2.62
CA GLU A 105 3.90 9.65 -2.24
C GLU A 105 3.74 10.81 -3.23
N LEU A 106 3.78 10.53 -4.53
CA LEU A 106 3.55 11.54 -5.58
C LEU A 106 2.17 12.20 -5.45
N THR A 107 1.12 11.41 -5.23
CA THR A 107 -0.23 11.94 -5.04
C THR A 107 -0.33 12.80 -3.79
N MET A 108 0.28 12.39 -2.69
CA MET A 108 0.27 13.17 -1.45
C MET A 108 0.98 14.52 -1.62
N VAL A 109 2.10 14.56 -2.36
CA VAL A 109 2.80 15.80 -2.69
C VAL A 109 1.94 16.72 -3.56
N ASP A 110 1.24 16.16 -4.54
CA ASP A 110 0.31 16.90 -5.40
C ASP A 110 -0.83 17.52 -4.60
N ILE A 111 -1.45 16.75 -3.69
CA ILE A 111 -2.47 17.20 -2.75
C ILE A 111 -1.92 18.33 -1.85
N LEU A 112 -0.69 18.19 -1.37
CA LEU A 112 -0.07 19.19 -0.49
C LEU A 112 0.21 20.50 -1.23
N TYR A 113 0.70 20.47 -2.48
CA TYR A 113 1.34 21.65 -3.08
C TYR A 113 0.80 22.11 -4.44
N GLU A 114 0.18 21.27 -5.26
CA GLU A 114 -0.06 21.59 -6.67
C GLU A 114 -1.53 21.69 -7.11
N ASN A 115 -2.49 21.34 -6.26
CA ASN A 115 -3.89 21.25 -6.69
C ASN A 115 -4.55 22.66 -6.85
N THR A 116 -4.30 23.34 -7.98
CA THR A 116 -4.89 24.64 -8.36
C THR A 116 -6.01 24.55 -9.40
N ARG A 117 -6.62 23.37 -9.64
CA ARG A 117 -7.73 23.25 -10.61
C ARG A 117 -9.05 22.65 -10.11
N ASN A 118 -9.14 22.13 -8.88
CA ASN A 118 -10.44 21.86 -8.25
C ASN A 118 -10.33 22.02 -6.74
N ILE A 119 -10.94 23.09 -6.25
CA ILE A 119 -10.92 23.55 -4.87
C ILE A 119 -11.86 22.65 -4.06
N VAL A 120 -11.36 21.54 -3.51
CA VAL A 120 -11.93 20.97 -2.26
C VAL A 120 -10.81 20.28 -1.47
N PHE A 121 -10.55 20.76 -0.25
CA PHE A 121 -9.61 20.17 0.72
C PHE A 121 -10.10 18.81 1.30
N LEU A 122 -10.72 17.95 0.48
CA LEU A 122 -11.43 16.73 0.89
C LEU A 122 -11.16 15.52 -0.03
N ASP A 123 -10.16 15.59 -0.91
CA ASP A 123 -9.96 14.50 -1.87
C ASP A 123 -9.26 13.31 -1.20
N ASP A 124 -9.93 12.17 -1.28
CA ASP A 124 -9.34 10.88 -1.00
C ASP A 124 -8.12 10.69 -1.93
N PRO A 125 -6.90 10.50 -1.38
CA PRO A 125 -5.71 10.30 -2.20
C PRO A 125 -5.83 9.16 -3.21
N ASP A 126 -6.69 8.16 -2.97
CA ASP A 126 -6.91 7.08 -3.92
C ASP A 126 -7.89 7.47 -5.04
N GLU A 127 -8.85 8.34 -4.75
CA GLU A 127 -9.81 8.87 -5.73
C GLU A 127 -9.27 10.05 -6.51
N ALA A 128 -8.12 10.61 -6.10
CA ALA A 128 -7.43 11.68 -6.81
C ALA A 128 -7.10 11.27 -8.26
N TYR A 129 -7.18 12.26 -9.16
CA TYR A 129 -6.73 12.09 -10.53
C TYR A 129 -5.21 12.06 -10.57
N CYS A 130 -4.66 11.09 -11.31
CA CYS A 130 -3.25 11.04 -11.66
C CYS A 130 -2.96 12.21 -12.59
N THR A 131 -2.44 13.31 -12.04
CA THR A 131 -2.04 14.48 -12.83
C THR A 131 -0.95 14.10 -13.83
N TRP A 132 -0.74 14.94 -14.85
CA TRP A 132 0.34 14.73 -15.81
C TRP A 132 1.71 14.66 -15.13
N ARG A 133 1.93 15.47 -14.08
CA ARG A 133 3.17 15.48 -13.31
C ARG A 133 3.38 14.15 -12.57
N ILE A 134 2.35 13.65 -11.87
CA ILE A 134 2.39 12.33 -11.22
C ILE A 134 2.68 11.25 -12.27
N TRP A 135 1.97 11.24 -13.40
CA TRP A 135 2.14 10.25 -14.45
C TRP A 135 3.57 10.24 -15.02
N GLN A 136 4.12 11.42 -15.33
CA GLN A 136 5.47 11.57 -15.86
C GLN A 136 6.53 11.08 -14.88
N ALA A 137 6.46 11.52 -13.62
CA ALA A 137 7.39 11.10 -12.58
C ALA A 137 7.31 9.58 -12.36
N PHE A 138 6.10 9.06 -12.21
CA PHE A 138 5.85 7.64 -11.97
C PHE A 138 6.40 6.75 -13.09
N LYS A 139 6.11 7.10 -14.35
CA LYS A 139 6.58 6.35 -15.52
C LYS A 139 8.10 6.45 -15.70
N LYS A 140 8.70 7.62 -15.44
CA LYS A 140 10.13 7.85 -15.60
C LYS A 140 10.96 7.04 -14.58
N SER A 141 10.48 6.91 -13.34
CA SER A 141 11.16 6.13 -12.30
C SER A 141 10.86 4.63 -12.36
N ALA A 142 10.03 4.18 -13.30
CA ALA A 142 9.72 2.76 -13.45
C ALA A 142 10.92 1.97 -13.99
N SER A 143 11.17 0.78 -13.47
CA SER A 143 12.11 -0.15 -14.10
C SER A 143 11.69 -0.45 -15.55
N PRO A 144 12.61 -0.88 -16.44
CA PRO A 144 12.30 -1.13 -17.86
C PRO A 144 11.09 -2.05 -18.09
N PHE A 145 10.88 -3.02 -17.18
CA PHE A 145 9.77 -3.97 -17.25
C PHE A 145 8.41 -3.30 -17.04
N TYR A 146 8.30 -2.48 -15.99
CA TYR A 146 7.08 -1.73 -15.73
C TYR A 146 6.91 -0.53 -16.66
N ALA A 147 7.99 0.11 -17.10
CA ALA A 147 7.94 1.19 -18.09
C ALA A 147 7.31 0.72 -19.41
N LYS A 148 7.62 -0.52 -19.83
CA LYS A 148 7.00 -1.16 -20.98
C LYS A 148 5.50 -1.41 -20.76
N ALA A 149 5.12 -1.94 -19.60
CA ALA A 149 3.71 -2.14 -19.24
C ALA A 149 2.94 -0.81 -19.23
N LEU A 150 3.48 0.20 -18.55
CA LEU A 150 2.89 1.54 -18.48
C LEU A 150 2.77 2.24 -19.84
N SER A 151 3.54 1.81 -20.84
CA SER A 151 3.39 2.34 -22.20
C SER A 151 2.13 1.86 -22.90
N SER A 152 1.48 0.80 -22.44
CA SER A 152 0.14 0.41 -22.91
C SER A 152 -1.00 1.16 -22.22
N VAL A 153 -0.70 1.98 -21.21
CA VAL A 153 -1.69 2.79 -20.51
C VAL A 153 -1.70 4.18 -21.13
N THR A 154 -2.84 4.59 -21.69
CA THR A 154 -3.06 5.94 -22.21
C THR A 154 -3.50 6.86 -21.08
N TRP A 155 -2.69 7.88 -20.79
CA TRP A 155 -3.10 8.97 -19.92
C TRP A 155 -3.95 9.97 -20.72
N ASN A 156 -5.16 10.25 -20.23
CA ASN A 156 -6.13 11.16 -20.87
C ASN A 156 -6.65 12.24 -19.90
N GLY A 157 -6.04 12.38 -18.72
CA GLY A 157 -6.50 13.29 -17.65
C GLY A 157 -7.52 12.70 -16.69
N ASP A 158 -8.22 11.61 -17.05
CA ASP A 158 -9.28 10.98 -16.23
C ASP A 158 -8.80 9.72 -15.48
N LEU A 159 -7.50 9.44 -15.53
CA LEU A 159 -6.92 8.27 -14.87
C LEU A 159 -6.86 8.53 -13.35
N LYS A 160 -7.66 7.80 -12.57
CA LYS A 160 -7.57 7.82 -11.09
C LYS A 160 -6.35 7.07 -10.57
N VAL A 161 -5.79 7.55 -9.48
CA VAL A 161 -4.64 6.94 -8.78
C VAL A 161 -4.96 5.50 -8.37
N LEU A 162 -6.14 5.23 -7.81
CA LEU A 162 -6.58 3.88 -7.44
C LEU A 162 -6.56 2.90 -8.62
N LYS A 163 -7.01 3.33 -9.81
CA LYS A 163 -7.01 2.49 -11.01
C LYS A 163 -5.58 2.14 -11.44
N LEU A 164 -4.66 3.10 -11.34
CA LEU A 164 -3.26 2.87 -11.67
C LEU A 164 -2.56 1.95 -10.65
N LYS A 165 -2.86 2.11 -9.35
CA LYS A 165 -2.41 1.19 -8.29
C LYS A 165 -2.87 -0.25 -8.58
N ALA A 166 -4.15 -0.43 -8.91
CA ALA A 166 -4.70 -1.74 -9.27
C ALA A 166 -4.02 -2.34 -10.50
N TYR A 167 -3.80 -1.54 -11.55
CA TYR A 167 -3.10 -1.98 -12.76
C TYR A 167 -1.69 -2.54 -12.45
N ILE A 168 -0.90 -1.82 -11.65
CA ILE A 168 0.44 -2.27 -11.24
C ILE A 168 0.37 -3.54 -10.39
N TRP A 169 -0.60 -3.61 -9.49
CA TRP A 169 -0.76 -4.77 -8.61
C TRP A 169 -1.12 -6.05 -9.39
N ASP A 170 -2.02 -5.92 -10.36
CA ASP A 170 -2.47 -7.04 -11.19
C ASP A 170 -1.48 -7.39 -12.31
N TYR A 171 -0.53 -6.51 -12.65
CA TYR A 171 0.45 -6.75 -13.69
C TYR A 171 1.33 -7.99 -13.39
N ARG A 172 1.45 -8.90 -14.37
CA ARG A 172 2.35 -10.06 -14.29
C ARG A 172 3.44 -9.91 -15.35
N PRO A 173 4.71 -9.66 -14.97
CA PRO A 173 5.81 -9.56 -15.92
C PRO A 173 6.01 -10.90 -16.63
N LYS A 174 6.29 -10.86 -17.94
CA LYS A 174 6.60 -12.07 -18.70
C LYS A 174 8.03 -12.54 -18.36
N PRO A 175 8.32 -13.85 -18.38
CA PRO A 175 9.65 -14.38 -18.06
C PRO A 175 10.75 -13.81 -18.96
N SER A 176 10.45 -13.55 -20.24
CA SER A 176 11.37 -12.94 -21.22
C SER A 176 11.71 -11.46 -20.94
N SER A 177 11.14 -10.88 -19.89
CA SER A 177 11.36 -9.52 -19.43
C SER A 177 11.82 -9.49 -17.98
N LEU A 178 12.72 -10.40 -17.57
CA LEU A 178 13.42 -10.37 -16.29
C LEU A 178 14.94 -10.33 -16.56
N PRO A 179 15.77 -9.74 -15.66
CA PRO A 179 17.22 -9.75 -15.81
C PRO A 179 17.75 -11.19 -15.75
N GLN A 180 18.68 -11.56 -16.63
CA GLN A 180 19.24 -12.93 -16.69
C GLN A 180 19.92 -13.36 -15.38
N ASP A 181 20.42 -12.42 -14.58
CA ASP A 181 21.14 -12.70 -13.34
C ASP A 181 20.25 -13.19 -12.17
N SER A 182 18.92 -13.17 -12.32
CA SER A 182 17.98 -13.71 -11.31
C SER A 182 17.57 -15.17 -11.56
N TYR A 183 18.11 -15.83 -12.60
CA TYR A 183 17.84 -17.23 -12.89
C TYR A 183 18.94 -18.11 -12.29
N VAL A 184 18.61 -18.85 -11.23
CA VAL A 184 19.27 -20.14 -11.00
C VAL A 184 18.74 -21.06 -12.09
N GLU A 185 19.62 -21.58 -12.96
CA GLU A 185 19.24 -22.56 -13.97
C GLU A 185 18.64 -23.80 -13.30
N ILE A 186 17.31 -23.89 -13.28
CA ILE A 186 16.62 -25.15 -13.11
C ILE A 186 16.37 -25.66 -14.53
N GLN A 187 17.16 -26.67 -14.91
CA GLN A 187 17.07 -27.40 -16.18
C GLN A 187 15.59 -27.74 -16.49
N PRO A 188 15.06 -27.41 -17.68
CA PRO A 188 13.67 -27.71 -18.02
C PRO A 188 13.51 -29.22 -18.16
N LYS A 189 12.70 -29.84 -17.30
CA LYS A 189 12.26 -31.22 -17.53
C LYS A 189 11.27 -31.18 -18.70
N GLU A 190 11.65 -31.83 -19.79
CA GLU A 190 10.86 -31.95 -21.02
C GLU A 190 9.41 -32.32 -20.69
N ARG A 191 8.46 -31.50 -21.18
CA ARG A 191 7.03 -31.78 -21.08
C ARG A 191 6.69 -32.97 -21.98
N ALA A 192 6.68 -34.16 -21.39
CA ALA A 192 5.85 -35.24 -21.89
C ALA A 192 4.39 -34.97 -21.46
N ALA A 193 3.46 -35.11 -22.39
CA ALA A 193 2.04 -35.01 -22.13
C ALA A 193 1.60 -36.10 -21.11
N SER A 194 0.66 -35.72 -20.24
CA SER A 194 -0.07 -36.51 -19.21
C SER A 194 0.61 -36.70 -17.84
N SER A 195 0.32 -35.78 -16.92
CA SER A 195 -0.40 -36.01 -15.64
C SER A 195 -0.37 -34.69 -14.85
N ALA A 196 -1.42 -34.35 -14.11
CA ALA A 196 -1.34 -33.24 -13.16
C ALA A 196 -0.19 -33.53 -12.18
N ASP A 197 0.67 -32.54 -11.90
CA ASP A 197 1.76 -32.73 -10.93
C ASP A 197 1.15 -33.15 -9.57
N PRO A 198 1.64 -34.22 -8.92
CA PRO A 198 1.09 -34.67 -7.64
C PRO A 198 1.39 -33.65 -6.53
N CYS A 199 0.54 -33.60 -5.52
CA CYS A 199 0.71 -32.75 -4.35
C CYS A 199 2.07 -33.04 -3.68
N SER A 200 2.95 -32.06 -3.56
CA SER A 200 4.31 -32.30 -3.01
C SER A 200 4.36 -32.56 -1.50
N ILE A 201 3.21 -32.63 -0.81
CA ILE A 201 3.11 -32.94 0.62
C ILE A 201 2.74 -34.42 0.82
N CYS A 202 1.72 -34.92 0.12
CA CYS A 202 1.24 -36.32 0.24
C CYS A 202 1.64 -37.20 -0.95
N HIS A 203 2.13 -36.60 -2.04
CA HIS A 203 2.54 -37.24 -3.30
C HIS A 203 1.38 -37.92 -4.06
N GLU A 204 0.13 -37.54 -3.78
CA GLU A 204 -1.07 -38.02 -4.47
C GLU A 204 -1.55 -37.03 -5.55
N GLU A 205 -2.36 -37.51 -6.50
CA GLU A 205 -2.87 -36.70 -7.62
C GLU A 205 -3.76 -35.53 -7.14
N LEU A 206 -3.54 -34.35 -7.72
CA LEU A 206 -4.31 -33.13 -7.45
C LEU A 206 -5.69 -33.18 -8.16
N SER A 207 -6.55 -34.12 -7.77
CA SER A 207 -7.86 -34.33 -8.42
C SER A 207 -9.04 -33.69 -7.68
N ARG A 208 -8.91 -33.39 -6.37
CA ARG A 208 -9.99 -32.82 -5.55
C ARG A 208 -9.45 -31.89 -4.45
N ASN A 209 -10.22 -30.86 -4.12
CA ASN A 209 -9.99 -29.97 -2.98
C ASN A 209 -8.58 -29.35 -2.99
N THR A 210 -8.18 -28.78 -4.12
CA THR A 210 -6.87 -28.15 -4.29
C THR A 210 -6.87 -26.70 -3.80
N CYS A 211 -5.69 -26.20 -3.48
CA CYS A 211 -5.45 -24.85 -3.01
C CYS A 211 -4.16 -24.35 -3.65
N GLU A 212 -4.26 -23.31 -4.47
CA GLU A 212 -3.12 -22.59 -5.03
C GLU A 212 -2.69 -21.48 -4.07
N LEU A 213 -1.40 -21.43 -3.73
CA LEU A 213 -0.80 -20.36 -2.92
C LEU A 213 -0.48 -19.12 -3.79
N GLU A 214 -0.24 -17.96 -3.16
CA GLU A 214 0.11 -16.72 -3.90
C GLU A 214 1.41 -16.83 -4.72
N CYS A 215 2.29 -17.76 -4.37
CA CYS A 215 3.49 -18.10 -5.14
C CYS A 215 3.19 -18.93 -6.40
N GLY A 216 1.94 -19.37 -6.60
CA GLY A 216 1.50 -20.14 -7.77
C GLY A 216 1.63 -21.66 -7.62
N HIS A 217 2.02 -22.17 -6.45
CA HIS A 217 2.12 -23.60 -6.17
C HIS A 217 0.80 -24.18 -5.66
N GLU A 218 0.41 -25.33 -6.19
CA GLU A 218 -0.85 -26.02 -5.88
C GLU A 218 -0.63 -27.26 -5.00
N PHE A 219 -1.48 -27.41 -3.99
CA PHE A 219 -1.48 -28.54 -3.04
C PHE A 219 -2.92 -28.96 -2.74
N HIS A 220 -3.13 -30.12 -2.12
CA HIS A 220 -4.41 -30.35 -1.47
C HIS A 220 -4.60 -29.35 -0.33
N ARG A 221 -5.81 -28.82 -0.22
CA ARG A 221 -6.23 -27.83 0.77
C ARG A 221 -5.96 -28.30 2.20
N GLU A 222 -6.21 -29.58 2.50
CA GLU A 222 -5.90 -30.20 3.79
C GLU A 222 -4.39 -30.25 4.05
N CYS A 223 -3.62 -30.72 3.06
CA CYS A 223 -2.18 -30.89 3.16
C CYS A 223 -1.47 -29.56 3.44
N ILE A 224 -1.79 -28.52 2.67
CA ILE A 224 -1.16 -27.22 2.88
C ILE A 224 -1.65 -26.54 4.16
N ARG A 225 -2.89 -26.79 4.60
CA ARG A 225 -3.38 -26.31 5.89
C ARG A 225 -2.59 -26.89 7.05
N THR A 226 -2.43 -28.21 7.09
CA THR A 226 -1.65 -28.89 8.13
C THR A 226 -0.20 -28.46 8.12
N TRP A 227 0.39 -28.31 6.93
CA TRP A 227 1.76 -27.81 6.79
C TRP A 227 1.94 -26.40 7.40
N LEU A 228 1.04 -25.47 7.05
CA LEU A 228 1.10 -24.08 7.53
C LEU A 228 0.83 -23.95 9.03
N GLN A 229 0.05 -24.86 9.62
CA GLN A 229 -0.28 -24.85 11.05
C GLN A 229 0.78 -25.56 11.90
N GLU A 230 1.31 -26.70 11.45
CA GLU A 230 2.12 -27.59 12.29
C GLU A 230 3.62 -27.54 11.98
N HIS A 231 4.01 -27.19 10.76
CA HIS A 231 5.40 -27.33 10.31
C HIS A 231 6.07 -25.98 10.03
N SER A 232 5.48 -25.14 9.18
CA SER A 232 6.06 -23.84 8.83
C SER A 232 5.04 -22.95 8.13
N SER A 233 5.06 -21.65 8.41
CA SER A 233 4.24 -20.63 7.72
C SER A 233 4.73 -20.27 6.31
N THR A 234 5.44 -21.19 5.65
CA THR A 234 6.06 -20.98 4.34
C THR A 234 5.72 -22.10 3.37
N CYS A 235 5.69 -21.79 2.07
CA CYS A 235 5.43 -22.74 1.00
C CYS A 235 6.46 -23.88 1.01
N PRO A 236 6.04 -25.16 0.96
CA PRO A 236 6.96 -26.31 0.91
C PRO A 236 7.93 -26.27 -0.29
N ILE A 237 7.55 -25.61 -1.39
CA ILE A 237 8.32 -25.61 -2.64
C ILE A 237 9.28 -24.42 -2.72
N CYS A 238 8.80 -23.18 -2.53
CA CYS A 238 9.62 -21.98 -2.69
C CYS A 238 9.99 -21.27 -1.38
N ARG A 239 9.44 -21.71 -0.24
CA ARG A 239 9.62 -21.08 1.09
C ARG A 239 9.10 -19.64 1.21
N ASP A 240 8.30 -19.17 0.25
CA ASP A 240 7.57 -17.91 0.40
C ASP A 240 6.50 -18.04 1.48
N PHE A 241 6.28 -16.97 2.25
CA PHE A 241 5.31 -16.96 3.34
C PHE A 241 3.87 -17.14 2.84
N ALA A 242 3.09 -17.99 3.52
CA ALA A 242 1.72 -18.31 3.15
C ALA A 242 0.80 -18.41 4.38
N VAL A 243 -0.44 -17.92 4.27
CA VAL A 243 -1.44 -17.96 5.35
C VAL A 243 -2.76 -18.52 4.81
N PHE A 244 -3.41 -19.37 5.61
CA PHE A 244 -4.65 -20.03 5.22
C PHE A 244 -5.89 -19.15 5.55
N PRO A 245 -6.91 -19.05 4.67
CA PRO A 245 -7.97 -18.02 4.79
C PRO A 245 -8.98 -18.16 5.95
N THR A 246 -8.96 -19.21 6.76
CA THR A 246 -10.07 -19.52 7.68
C THR A 246 -9.93 -19.04 9.12
N ASP A 247 -8.84 -18.35 9.49
CA ASP A 247 -8.62 -17.91 10.89
C ASP A 247 -8.77 -16.39 11.11
N THR A 248 -9.46 -15.67 10.21
CA THR A 248 -9.80 -14.25 10.44
C THR A 248 -11.17 -14.12 11.10
N PRO A 249 -11.32 -13.48 12.29
CA PRO A 249 -12.63 -13.07 12.78
C PRO A 249 -13.26 -12.07 11.81
N GLU A 250 -14.49 -12.38 11.39
CA GLU A 250 -15.23 -11.70 10.33
C GLU A 250 -15.34 -10.17 10.54
N ARG A 251 -14.96 -9.41 9.52
CA ARG A 251 -15.40 -8.03 9.28
C ARG A 251 -16.42 -8.04 8.15
N PRO A 252 -17.42 -7.13 8.14
CA PRO A 252 -18.58 -7.24 7.26
C PRO A 252 -18.19 -7.18 5.78
N ALA A 253 -18.84 -8.06 5.02
CA ALA A 253 -18.51 -8.47 3.67
C ALA A 253 -18.34 -7.32 2.67
N TRP A 254 -17.17 -7.29 2.02
CA TRP A 254 -17.07 -6.80 0.64
C TRP A 254 -16.90 -8.02 -0.26
N ASN A 255 -17.97 -8.39 -0.96
CA ASN A 255 -17.97 -9.53 -1.89
C ASN A 255 -17.32 -9.12 -3.22
N ASN A 256 -16.21 -9.78 -3.57
CA ASN A 256 -15.90 -10.33 -4.90
C ASN A 256 -14.53 -11.04 -4.84
N SER A 257 -14.60 -12.35 -4.57
CA SER A 257 -13.75 -13.45 -5.09
C SER A 257 -12.22 -13.37 -5.08
N LYS A 258 -11.57 -12.54 -4.26
CA LYS A 258 -10.11 -12.58 -4.04
C LYS A 258 -9.77 -12.41 -2.56
N CYS A 259 -8.79 -13.17 -2.09
CA CYS A 259 -8.26 -13.07 -0.72
C CYS A 259 -7.53 -11.72 -0.56
N TYR A 260 -7.86 -10.97 0.49
CA TYR A 260 -7.19 -9.71 0.82
C TYR A 260 -6.29 -9.90 2.05
N LYS A 261 -5.13 -9.26 2.04
CA LYS A 261 -4.16 -9.27 3.15
C LYS A 261 -4.74 -8.67 4.43
N ALA A 262 -4.62 -9.39 5.54
CA ALA A 262 -4.64 -8.80 6.88
C ALA A 262 -3.28 -8.14 7.17
N LYS A 263 -3.31 -6.90 7.68
CA LYS A 263 -2.15 -6.17 8.17
C LYS A 263 -1.45 -6.96 9.29
N ALA A 264 -0.16 -7.20 9.15
CA ALA A 264 0.75 -7.37 10.26
C ALA A 264 1.96 -6.45 10.03
N TRP A 265 1.88 -5.25 10.59
CA TRP A 265 3.05 -4.42 10.84
C TRP A 265 3.78 -5.00 12.05
N ARG A 266 5.04 -5.43 11.86
CA ARG A 266 6.13 -5.74 12.82
C ARG A 266 6.95 -6.89 12.20
N ARG A 267 8.28 -6.87 12.14
CA ARG A 267 9.36 -6.06 12.72
C ARG A 267 10.47 -5.93 11.67
#